data_AF-A0A1V6GBA4-F1
#
_entry.id   AF-A0A1V6GBA4-F1
#
_cell.length_a   1.000
_cell.length_b   1.000
_cell.length_c   1.000
_cell.angle_alpha   90.00
_cell.angle_beta   90.00
_cell.angle_gamma   90.00
#
_symmetry.space_group_name_H-M   'P 1'
#
loop_
_entity.id
_entity.type
_entity.pdbx_description
1 polymer ?
#
loop_
_entity_poly.entity_id
_entity_poly.type
_entity_poly.pdbx_seq_one_letter_code
_entity_poly.pdbx_strand_id
1 'polypeptide(L)'
;MGPLRGAGTVALDKTVLTAPAAIGLNYAFVFSAATPVYHQMTASGNAVLRLLSIRSGGVPPVIDLYLDVPSLTAGDTLRGGFFVECGQELGGFLAGATVRFFQPDDGGDIQFAGRFYAPYSGALGLTVTAMPEAADFGDGPRQGMVMEVRADGLPVTYGEWLLRTFPAPTGSETQALTAPSAIAAPGAVPNLWLYAFNLAIGEPAAPGLPRLCLQDGRPLYQFRFDPGKRDLRYLVESSASLTSAWSRVLFDSGCDSPLNWQWDGTSLYLLDTASGPGVEPARFYRLRLELTAP
;
A
#
# COMPACT_ATOMS: atom_id res chain seq x y z
N MET A 1 -18.20 -13.63 -18.61
CA MET A 1 -17.31 -12.55 -19.13
C MET A 1 -15.94 -13.15 -19.36
N GLY A 2 -15.37 -12.95 -20.56
CA GLY A 2 -14.02 -13.39 -20.91
C GLY A 2 -12.94 -12.38 -20.50
N PRO A 3 -11.64 -12.68 -20.72
CA PRO A 3 -10.55 -11.76 -20.39
C PRO A 3 -10.61 -10.49 -21.27
N LEU A 4 -10.22 -9.35 -20.69
CA LEU A 4 -10.04 -8.10 -21.41
C LEU A 4 -8.61 -8.07 -22.00
N ARG A 5 -8.49 -7.94 -23.33
CA ARG A 5 -7.20 -7.93 -24.04
C ARG A 5 -7.24 -6.93 -25.19
N GLY A 6 -6.11 -6.28 -25.47
CA GLY A 6 -5.97 -5.37 -26.60
C GLY A 6 -4.96 -4.27 -26.32
N ALA A 7 -5.11 -3.14 -27.02
CA ALA A 7 -4.34 -1.91 -26.82
C ALA A 7 -5.24 -0.68 -26.53
N GLY A 8 -6.52 -0.94 -26.22
CA GLY A 8 -7.52 0.10 -25.91
C GLY A 8 -7.58 0.47 -24.44
N THR A 9 -8.59 1.24 -24.06
CA THR A 9 -8.81 1.71 -22.70
C THR A 9 -10.05 1.06 -22.09
N VAL A 10 -9.94 0.56 -20.85
CA VAL A 10 -11.09 0.21 -20.01
C VAL A 10 -11.47 1.45 -19.21
N ALA A 11 -12.65 1.99 -19.52
CA ALA A 11 -13.17 3.21 -18.93
C ALA A 11 -14.37 2.89 -18.04
N LEU A 12 -14.28 3.22 -16.75
CA LEU A 12 -15.35 3.00 -15.78
C LEU A 12 -15.70 4.31 -15.07
N ASP A 13 -16.99 4.65 -15.10
CA ASP A 13 -17.56 5.79 -14.39
C ASP A 13 -18.39 5.31 -13.21
N LYS A 14 -17.84 5.36 -11.99
CA LYS A 14 -18.56 5.04 -10.72
C LYS A 14 -19.32 3.71 -10.78
N THR A 15 -18.77 2.74 -11.51
CA THR A 15 -19.34 1.41 -11.73
C THR A 15 -18.32 0.33 -11.38
N VAL A 16 -18.83 -0.87 -11.12
CA VAL A 16 -18.00 -2.06 -10.89
C VAL A 16 -18.08 -2.98 -12.11
N LEU A 17 -16.92 -3.32 -12.67
CA LEU A 17 -16.78 -4.31 -13.72
C LEU A 17 -15.95 -5.48 -13.19
N THR A 18 -16.40 -6.72 -13.45
CA THR A 18 -15.61 -7.92 -13.15
C THR A 18 -15.12 -8.56 -14.43
N ALA A 19 -13.82 -8.84 -14.50
CA ALA A 19 -13.21 -9.61 -15.57
C ALA A 19 -12.21 -10.64 -15.00
N PRO A 20 -12.05 -11.82 -15.63
CA PRO A 20 -11.09 -12.81 -15.17
C PRO A 20 -9.64 -12.33 -15.30
N ALA A 21 -9.33 -11.52 -16.31
CA ALA A 21 -8.02 -10.89 -16.46
C ALA A 21 -8.09 -9.62 -17.33
N ALA A 22 -7.08 -8.75 -17.19
CA ALA A 22 -6.83 -7.61 -18.07
C ALA A 22 -5.37 -7.59 -18.52
N ILE A 23 -5.12 -7.48 -19.83
CA ILE A 23 -3.78 -7.56 -20.44
C ILE A 23 -3.62 -6.54 -21.56
N GLY A 24 -2.57 -5.72 -21.49
CA GLY A 24 -2.17 -4.79 -22.57
C GLY A 24 -3.00 -3.50 -22.70
N LEU A 25 -3.91 -3.26 -21.75
CA LEU A 25 -4.87 -2.16 -21.81
C LEU A 25 -4.41 -0.93 -21.02
N ASN A 26 -4.96 0.22 -21.37
CA ASN A 26 -4.98 1.42 -20.53
C ASN A 26 -6.26 1.45 -19.70
N TYR A 27 -6.32 2.31 -18.69
CA TYR A 27 -7.42 2.35 -17.75
C TYR A 27 -7.83 3.78 -17.42
N ALA A 28 -9.13 4.00 -17.24
CA ALA A 28 -9.71 5.26 -16.83
C ALA A 28 -10.77 5.00 -15.75
N PHE A 29 -10.60 5.64 -14.59
CA PHE A 29 -11.45 5.42 -13.41
C PHE A 29 -11.90 6.74 -12.79
N VAL A 30 -13.20 6.86 -12.51
CA VAL A 30 -13.76 8.00 -11.77
C VAL A 30 -13.92 7.68 -10.29
N PHE A 31 -13.48 8.60 -9.43
CA PHE A 31 -13.58 8.53 -7.97
C PHE A 31 -14.41 9.70 -7.47
N SER A 32 -15.43 9.46 -6.64
CA SER A 32 -16.22 10.52 -6.00
C SER A 32 -16.48 10.33 -4.50
N ALA A 33 -15.91 9.29 -3.90
CA ALA A 33 -16.03 8.97 -2.48
C ALA A 33 -14.69 8.44 -1.93
N ALA A 34 -14.57 8.29 -0.61
CA ALA A 34 -13.39 7.69 0.01
C ALA A 34 -13.25 6.19 -0.31
N THR A 35 -14.37 5.45 -0.33
CA THR A 35 -14.41 4.02 -0.64
C THR A 35 -15.57 3.69 -1.57
N PRO A 36 -15.46 2.65 -2.41
CA PRO A 36 -16.55 2.22 -3.26
C PRO A 36 -17.58 1.41 -2.46
N VAL A 37 -18.83 1.48 -2.87
CA VAL A 37 -19.87 0.54 -2.45
C VAL A 37 -19.84 -0.67 -3.38
N TYR A 38 -18.99 -1.66 -3.07
CA TYR A 38 -18.64 -2.77 -3.98
C TYR A 38 -19.82 -3.59 -4.52
N HIS A 39 -20.90 -3.74 -3.74
CA HIS A 39 -22.09 -4.47 -4.17
C HIS A 39 -23.02 -3.66 -5.09
N GLN A 40 -22.79 -2.35 -5.23
CA GLN A 40 -23.57 -1.46 -6.12
C GLN A 40 -22.90 -1.32 -7.49
N MET A 41 -23.12 -2.30 -8.36
CA MET A 41 -22.41 -2.43 -9.64
C MET A 41 -22.57 -1.22 -10.58
N THR A 42 -23.68 -0.49 -10.51
CA THR A 42 -23.98 0.64 -11.40
C THR A 42 -23.79 2.02 -10.74
N ALA A 43 -23.46 2.07 -9.45
CA ALA A 43 -23.41 3.31 -8.68
C ALA A 43 -22.48 3.19 -7.45
N SER A 44 -21.31 2.60 -7.63
CA SER A 44 -20.38 2.30 -6.52
C SER A 44 -19.71 3.54 -5.93
N GLY A 45 -19.94 4.74 -6.47
CA GLY A 45 -19.29 6.00 -6.04
C GLY A 45 -17.85 6.13 -6.56
N ASN A 46 -17.05 5.07 -6.45
CA ASN A 46 -15.75 4.96 -7.12
C ASN A 46 -15.79 3.81 -8.12
N ALA A 47 -15.20 4.01 -9.29
CA ALA A 47 -15.06 2.98 -10.30
C ALA A 47 -14.16 1.83 -9.80
N VAL A 48 -14.54 0.58 -10.08
CA VAL A 48 -13.77 -0.60 -9.68
C VAL A 48 -13.73 -1.62 -10.82
N LEU A 49 -12.53 -1.99 -11.26
CA LEU A 49 -12.27 -3.15 -12.09
C LEU A 49 -11.77 -4.29 -11.18
N ARG A 50 -12.66 -5.24 -10.91
CA ARG A 50 -12.33 -6.49 -10.21
C ARG A 50 -11.69 -7.47 -11.18
N LEU A 51 -10.47 -7.90 -10.86
CA LEU A 51 -9.69 -8.85 -11.65
C LEU A 51 -9.32 -10.08 -10.81
N LEU A 52 -9.48 -11.27 -11.42
CA LEU A 52 -8.96 -12.52 -10.83
C LEU A 52 -7.48 -12.70 -11.12
N SER A 53 -6.98 -12.10 -12.21
CA SER A 53 -5.56 -12.01 -12.50
C SER A 53 -5.20 -10.68 -13.16
N ILE A 54 -4.10 -10.07 -12.70
CA ILE A 54 -3.55 -8.85 -13.28
C ILE A 54 -2.15 -9.12 -13.82
N ARG A 55 -1.86 -8.64 -15.03
CA ARG A 55 -0.53 -8.73 -15.63
C ARG A 55 -0.27 -7.49 -16.48
N SER A 56 0.94 -6.97 -16.39
CA SER A 56 1.41 -6.00 -17.37
C SER A 56 1.50 -6.68 -18.75
N GLY A 57 1.22 -5.90 -19.80
CA GLY A 57 1.59 -6.31 -21.16
C GLY A 57 3.08 -6.07 -21.41
N GLY A 58 3.49 -6.09 -22.67
CA GLY A 58 4.85 -5.68 -23.06
C GLY A 58 5.11 -4.17 -22.92
N VAL A 59 4.06 -3.37 -22.79
CA VAL A 59 4.13 -1.91 -22.58
C VAL A 59 3.47 -1.58 -21.23
N PRO A 60 4.10 -0.73 -20.39
CA PRO A 60 3.48 -0.12 -19.22
C PRO A 60 2.08 0.45 -19.49
N PRO A 61 1.06 0.15 -18.66
CA PRO A 61 -0.25 0.73 -18.83
C PRO A 61 -0.27 2.21 -18.42
N VAL A 62 -1.11 3.00 -19.08
CA VAL A 62 -1.51 4.33 -18.60
C VAL A 62 -2.79 4.18 -17.79
N ILE A 63 -2.81 4.78 -16.61
CA ILE A 63 -3.95 4.81 -15.69
C ILE A 63 -4.37 6.27 -15.48
N ASP A 64 -5.55 6.60 -15.95
CA ASP A 64 -6.18 7.91 -15.81
C ASP A 64 -7.17 7.90 -14.65
N LEU A 65 -6.96 8.78 -13.67
CA LEU A 65 -7.76 8.88 -12.46
C LEU A 65 -8.49 10.22 -12.44
N TYR A 66 -9.81 10.18 -12.55
CA TYR A 66 -10.70 11.34 -12.56
C TYR A 66 -11.27 11.55 -11.15
N LEU A 67 -10.90 12.64 -10.51
CA LEU A 67 -11.17 12.91 -9.10
C LEU A 67 -12.39 13.81 -8.96
N ASP A 68 -13.58 13.23 -9.07
CA ASP A 68 -14.90 13.84 -8.85
C ASP A 68 -15.18 14.09 -7.35
N VAL A 69 -14.20 14.58 -6.62
CA VAL A 69 -14.34 14.96 -5.21
C VAL A 69 -14.32 16.49 -5.11
N PRO A 70 -15.16 17.12 -4.25
CA PRO A 70 -15.25 18.57 -4.17
C PRO A 70 -13.92 19.26 -3.84
N SER A 71 -13.14 18.64 -2.95
CA SER A 71 -11.78 19.04 -2.62
C SER A 71 -11.03 17.86 -2.03
N LEU A 72 -9.70 17.89 -2.12
CA LEU A 72 -8.81 16.97 -1.41
C LEU A 72 -8.13 17.71 -0.26
N THR A 73 -7.92 17.00 0.83
CA THR A 73 -7.14 17.42 1.98
C THR A 73 -5.95 16.48 2.18
N ALA A 74 -4.87 17.00 2.78
CA ALA A 74 -3.70 16.19 3.06
C ALA A 74 -4.07 15.04 4.02
N GLY A 75 -3.68 13.82 3.66
CA GLY A 75 -4.05 12.59 4.36
C GLY A 75 -5.28 11.88 3.81
N ASP A 76 -6.02 12.48 2.87
CA ASP A 76 -7.15 11.80 2.24
C ASP A 76 -6.71 10.55 1.48
N THR A 77 -7.56 9.52 1.56
CA THR A 77 -7.39 8.27 0.85
C THR A 77 -8.65 7.93 0.06
N LEU A 78 -8.48 7.56 -1.22
CA LEU A 78 -9.57 7.16 -2.09
C LEU A 78 -9.29 5.74 -2.63
N ARG A 79 -10.12 4.78 -2.27
CA ARG A 79 -10.02 3.38 -2.73
C ARG A 79 -10.86 3.13 -3.97
N GLY A 80 -10.36 2.32 -4.89
CA GLY A 80 -11.05 1.99 -6.13
C GLY A 80 -10.08 1.64 -7.25
N GLY A 81 -10.48 1.86 -8.51
CA GLY A 81 -9.68 1.55 -9.69
C GLY A 81 -9.52 0.06 -9.90
N PHE A 82 -8.52 -0.56 -9.27
CA PHE A 82 -8.33 -2.01 -9.32
C PHE A 82 -8.70 -2.65 -7.99
N PHE A 83 -9.38 -3.79 -8.07
CA PHE A 83 -9.40 -4.79 -7.01
C PHE A 83 -8.89 -6.10 -7.59
N VAL A 84 -7.87 -6.70 -6.99
CA VAL A 84 -7.37 -8.02 -7.37
C VAL A 84 -7.56 -8.99 -6.23
N GLU A 85 -7.96 -10.23 -6.55
CA GLU A 85 -8.04 -11.27 -5.52
C GLU A 85 -6.67 -11.61 -4.94
N CYS A 86 -6.68 -12.19 -3.73
CA CYS A 86 -5.50 -12.66 -3.03
C CYS A 86 -4.50 -13.44 -3.93
N GLY A 87 -3.21 -13.17 -3.73
CA GLY A 87 -2.11 -13.81 -4.46
C GLY A 87 -1.76 -13.15 -5.79
N GLN A 88 -2.34 -11.99 -6.11
CA GLN A 88 -1.96 -11.16 -7.25
C GLN A 88 -1.07 -9.98 -6.84
N GLU A 89 -0.08 -9.65 -7.65
CA GLU A 89 0.89 -8.57 -7.42
C GLU A 89 0.39 -7.22 -7.96
N LEU A 90 -0.54 -6.59 -7.24
CA LEU A 90 -1.04 -5.25 -7.62
C LEU A 90 0.02 -4.15 -7.42
N GLY A 91 0.83 -4.24 -6.36
CA GLY A 91 1.87 -3.26 -6.06
C GLY A 91 2.86 -3.10 -7.21
N GLY A 92 3.42 -4.22 -7.69
CA GLY A 92 4.33 -4.23 -8.84
C GLY A 92 3.67 -3.77 -10.14
N PHE A 93 2.40 -4.10 -10.36
CA PHE A 93 1.65 -3.59 -11.52
C PHE A 93 1.52 -2.05 -11.50
N LEU A 94 1.19 -1.47 -10.34
CA LEU A 94 1.05 -0.03 -10.17
C LEU A 94 2.41 0.70 -10.23
N ALA A 95 3.47 0.10 -9.70
CA ALA A 95 4.82 0.67 -9.76
C ALA A 95 5.33 0.81 -11.20
N GLY A 96 4.95 -0.12 -12.08
CA GLY A 96 5.29 -0.08 -13.50
C GLY A 96 4.35 0.78 -14.37
N ALA A 97 3.27 1.35 -13.82
CA ALA A 97 2.28 2.10 -14.59
C ALA A 97 2.58 3.61 -14.67
N THR A 98 2.13 4.26 -15.75
CA THR A 98 2.08 5.73 -15.79
C THR A 98 0.71 6.18 -15.28
N VAL A 99 0.68 6.86 -14.13
CA VAL A 99 -0.57 7.35 -13.53
C VAL A 99 -0.73 8.84 -13.77
N ARG A 100 -1.91 9.25 -14.23
CA ARG A 100 -2.29 10.65 -14.46
C ARG A 100 -3.55 10.96 -13.67
N PHE A 101 -3.59 12.15 -13.08
CA PHE A 101 -4.71 12.61 -12.27
C PHE A 101 -5.40 13.77 -12.98
N PHE A 102 -6.72 13.80 -12.90
CA PHE A 102 -7.58 14.80 -13.51
C PHE A 102 -8.60 15.29 -12.50
N GLN A 103 -8.92 16.59 -12.57
CA GLN A 103 -9.92 17.24 -11.72
C GLN A 103 -11.04 17.81 -12.59
N PRO A 104 -12.30 17.86 -12.10
CA PRO A 104 -13.40 18.50 -12.80
C PRO A 104 -13.07 19.94 -13.18
N ASP A 105 -13.30 20.29 -14.44
CA ASP A 105 -13.10 21.64 -14.96
C ASP A 105 -14.00 21.84 -16.18
N ASP A 106 -15.05 22.66 -16.05
CA ASP A 106 -16.00 22.95 -17.13
C ASP A 106 -15.35 23.61 -18.35
N GLY A 107 -14.16 24.20 -18.20
CA GLY A 107 -13.35 24.77 -19.29
C GLY A 107 -12.24 23.84 -19.79
N GLY A 108 -12.11 22.63 -19.22
CA GLY A 108 -11.06 21.69 -19.58
C GLY A 108 -11.30 20.97 -20.91
N ASP A 109 -10.23 20.53 -21.57
CA ASP A 109 -10.30 19.88 -22.89
C ASP A 109 -10.49 18.35 -22.82
N ILE A 110 -10.44 17.76 -21.61
CA ILE A 110 -10.50 16.32 -21.42
C ILE A 110 -11.93 15.92 -21.09
N GLN A 111 -12.54 15.11 -21.97
CA GLN A 111 -13.90 14.61 -21.75
C GLN A 111 -13.90 13.17 -21.25
N PHE A 112 -14.68 12.91 -20.19
CA PHE A 112 -14.95 11.55 -19.73
C PHE A 112 -16.37 11.43 -19.18
N ALA A 113 -17.13 10.47 -19.72
CA ALA A 113 -18.52 10.20 -19.32
C ALA A 113 -19.41 11.47 -19.26
N GLY A 114 -19.27 12.34 -20.26
CA GLY A 114 -20.08 13.56 -20.40
C GLY A 114 -19.67 14.73 -19.50
N ARG A 115 -18.58 14.61 -18.72
CA ARG A 115 -17.98 15.70 -17.92
C ARG A 115 -16.66 16.15 -18.52
N PHE A 116 -16.28 17.38 -18.20
CA PHE A 116 -15.03 18.01 -18.60
C PHE A 116 -14.03 18.03 -17.45
N TYR A 117 -12.77 17.87 -17.80
CA TYR A 117 -11.66 17.74 -16.87
C TYR A 117 -10.42 18.47 -17.39
N ALA A 118 -9.56 18.84 -16.45
CA ALA A 118 -8.20 19.28 -16.70
C ALA A 118 -7.21 18.40 -15.91
N PRO A 119 -5.92 18.33 -16.32
CA PRO A 119 -4.88 17.73 -15.50
C PRO A 119 -4.91 18.31 -14.08
N TYR A 120 -4.76 17.45 -13.07
CA TYR A 120 -4.74 17.88 -11.68
C TYR A 120 -3.64 18.91 -11.45
N SER A 121 -4.02 20.08 -10.95
CA SER A 121 -3.13 21.23 -10.72
C SER A 121 -3.14 21.69 -9.26
N GLY A 122 -3.68 20.86 -8.35
CA GLY A 122 -3.71 21.16 -6.92
C GLY A 122 -2.33 21.05 -6.27
N ALA A 123 -2.22 21.59 -5.05
CA ALA A 123 -0.96 21.63 -4.32
C ALA A 123 -0.54 20.29 -3.70
N LEU A 124 -1.46 19.34 -3.56
CA LEU A 124 -1.20 18.06 -2.89
C LEU A 124 -0.53 17.08 -3.86
N GLY A 125 0.56 16.44 -3.43
CA GLY A 125 1.16 15.33 -4.15
C GLY A 125 0.25 14.10 -4.11
N LEU A 126 -0.11 13.55 -5.27
CA LEU A 126 -0.96 12.36 -5.36
C LEU A 126 -0.11 11.13 -5.68
N THR A 127 -0.34 10.05 -4.94
CA THR A 127 0.33 8.75 -5.15
C THR A 127 -0.69 7.62 -5.15
N VAL A 128 -0.39 6.53 -5.86
CA VAL A 128 -1.21 5.31 -5.81
C VAL A 128 -0.47 4.21 -5.04
N THR A 129 -1.20 3.42 -4.27
CA THR A 129 -0.65 2.27 -3.54
C THR A 129 -1.57 1.07 -3.67
N ALA A 130 -1.07 -0.12 -3.33
CA ALA A 130 -1.89 -1.32 -3.21
C ALA A 130 -2.12 -1.59 -1.73
N MET A 131 -3.38 -1.73 -1.33
CA MET A 131 -3.79 -1.88 0.07
C MET A 131 -4.65 -3.12 0.26
N PRO A 132 -4.51 -3.85 1.38
CA PRO A 132 -5.43 -4.92 1.75
C PRO A 132 -6.87 -4.42 1.82
N GLU A 133 -7.78 -5.22 1.28
CA GLU A 133 -9.19 -4.89 1.27
C GLU A 133 -10.07 -6.14 1.36
N ALA A 134 -11.10 -6.05 2.19
CA ALA A 134 -12.21 -6.99 2.24
C ALA A 134 -13.41 -6.38 1.48
N ALA A 135 -13.61 -6.76 0.23
CA ALA A 135 -14.65 -6.21 -0.64
C ALA A 135 -15.80 -7.21 -0.86
N ASP A 136 -17.04 -6.78 -0.62
CA ASP A 136 -18.24 -7.59 -0.90
C ASP A 136 -18.91 -7.13 -2.19
N PHE A 137 -18.85 -7.98 -3.22
CA PHE A 137 -19.42 -7.74 -4.54
C PHE A 137 -20.85 -8.28 -4.71
N GLY A 138 -21.53 -8.57 -3.59
CA GLY A 138 -22.88 -9.16 -3.55
C GLY A 138 -22.90 -10.68 -3.39
N ASP A 139 -21.72 -11.31 -3.32
CA ASP A 139 -21.53 -12.75 -3.09
C ASP A 139 -20.76 -13.05 -1.78
N GLY A 140 -20.62 -12.05 -0.90
CA GLY A 140 -19.91 -12.11 0.36
C GLY A 140 -18.52 -11.45 0.28
N PRO A 141 -17.88 -11.20 1.44
CA PRO A 141 -16.60 -10.51 1.50
C PRO A 141 -15.49 -11.35 0.89
N ARG A 142 -14.72 -10.72 0.00
CA ARG A 142 -13.53 -11.29 -0.64
C ARG A 142 -12.31 -10.49 -0.24
N GLN A 143 -11.26 -11.18 0.16
CA GLN A 143 -9.99 -10.57 0.52
C GLN A 143 -9.12 -10.40 -0.73
N GLY A 144 -8.47 -9.26 -0.82
CA GLY A 144 -7.62 -8.93 -1.95
C GLY A 144 -6.79 -7.67 -1.71
N MET A 145 -6.29 -7.12 -2.82
CA MET A 145 -5.62 -5.83 -2.84
C MET A 145 -6.45 -4.86 -3.67
N VAL A 146 -6.65 -3.65 -3.14
CA VAL A 146 -7.29 -2.53 -3.83
C VAL A 146 -6.26 -1.45 -4.12
N MET A 147 -6.43 -0.74 -5.23
CA MET A 147 -5.67 0.49 -5.46
C MET A 147 -6.22 1.61 -4.56
N GLU A 148 -5.32 2.33 -3.91
CA GLU A 148 -5.62 3.48 -3.06
C GLU A 148 -4.86 4.70 -3.57
N VAL A 149 -5.57 5.78 -3.86
CA VAL A 149 -4.99 7.11 -4.10
C VAL A 149 -4.77 7.77 -2.74
N ARG A 150 -3.59 8.31 -2.49
CA ARG A 150 -3.24 9.06 -1.27
C ARG A 150 -2.90 10.50 -1.63
N ALA A 151 -3.60 11.45 -1.03
CA ALA A 151 -3.36 12.88 -1.19
C ALA A 151 -2.39 13.38 -0.10
N ASP A 152 -1.19 13.81 -0.49
CA ASP A 152 -0.07 14.12 0.41
C ASP A 152 0.17 13.03 1.47
N GLY A 153 -0.12 11.78 1.11
CA GLY A 153 0.05 10.63 2.00
C GLY A 153 1.51 10.41 2.38
N LEU A 154 1.71 9.53 3.36
CA LEU A 154 3.04 9.13 3.81
C LEU A 154 3.89 8.61 2.63
N PRO A 155 5.21 8.89 2.62
CA PRO A 155 6.11 8.44 1.55
C PRO A 155 6.04 6.93 1.32
N VAL A 156 6.00 6.55 0.05
CA VAL A 156 5.92 5.15 -0.38
C VAL A 156 7.27 4.57 -0.76
N THR A 157 8.30 5.42 -0.85
CA THR A 157 9.71 5.01 -0.92
C THR A 157 10.56 5.73 0.12
N TYR A 158 11.69 5.13 0.50
CA TYR A 158 12.69 5.73 1.37
C TYR A 158 13.31 6.98 0.75
N GLY A 159 13.50 7.00 -0.58
CA GLY A 159 14.00 8.17 -1.31
C GLY A 159 13.05 9.37 -1.21
N GLU A 160 11.74 9.15 -1.38
CA GLU A 160 10.72 10.18 -1.14
C GLU A 160 10.72 10.65 0.31
N TRP A 161 10.83 9.71 1.26
CA TRP A 161 10.90 10.06 2.69
C TRP A 161 12.09 10.96 2.97
N LEU A 162 13.28 10.62 2.47
CA LEU A 162 14.49 11.45 2.63
C LEU A 162 14.30 12.86 2.10
N LEU A 163 13.74 13.02 0.90
CA LEU A 163 13.53 14.35 0.30
C LEU A 163 12.55 15.20 1.11
N ARG A 164 11.51 14.58 1.68
CA ARG A 164 10.55 15.30 2.53
C ARG A 164 11.11 15.62 3.91
N THR A 165 11.90 14.72 4.47
CA THR A 165 12.42 14.82 5.83
C THR A 165 13.65 15.73 5.91
N PHE A 166 14.47 15.77 4.86
CA PHE A 166 15.70 16.56 4.79
C PHE A 166 15.72 17.45 3.53
N PRO A 167 14.83 18.45 3.43
CA PRO A 167 14.85 19.39 2.31
C PRO A 167 16.15 20.24 2.38
N ALA A 168 16.99 20.15 1.35
CA ALA A 168 18.31 20.81 1.20
C ALA A 168 19.48 20.20 2.00
N PRO A 169 19.98 19.01 1.60
CA PRO A 169 21.21 18.46 2.13
C PRO A 169 22.44 19.12 1.48
N THR A 170 22.84 20.32 1.92
CA THR A 170 24.10 20.92 1.44
C THR A 170 25.25 20.55 2.38
N GLY A 171 26.16 19.69 1.92
CA GLY A 171 27.43 19.37 2.61
C GLY A 171 27.79 17.88 2.62
N SER A 172 29.08 17.57 2.79
CA SER A 172 29.59 16.20 2.90
C SER A 172 29.14 15.48 4.19
N GLU A 173 28.67 16.22 5.19
CA GLU A 173 28.10 15.66 6.43
C GLU A 173 26.70 15.06 6.23
N THR A 174 26.02 15.38 5.14
CA THR A 174 24.62 14.96 4.94
C THR A 174 24.47 13.51 4.44
N GLN A 175 25.48 12.93 3.80
CA GLN A 175 25.43 11.50 3.42
C GLN A 175 25.48 10.58 4.65
N ALA A 176 26.22 10.94 5.70
CA ALA A 176 26.27 10.18 6.95
C ALA A 176 24.94 10.22 7.72
N LEU A 177 24.14 11.27 7.54
CA LEU A 177 22.85 11.48 8.21
C LEU A 177 21.65 10.87 7.47
N THR A 178 21.80 10.55 6.19
CA THR A 178 20.71 10.06 5.32
C THR A 178 20.74 8.55 5.08
N ALA A 179 21.81 7.86 5.52
CA ALA A 179 21.91 6.41 5.43
C ALA A 179 20.77 5.74 6.22
N PRO A 180 20.25 4.58 5.77
CA PRO A 180 19.18 3.85 6.47
C PRO A 180 19.53 3.48 7.92
N SER A 181 20.81 3.22 8.19
CA SER A 181 21.35 2.92 9.52
C SER A 181 21.74 4.15 10.34
N ALA A 182 21.67 5.36 9.76
CA ALA A 182 22.04 6.57 10.47
C ALA A 182 21.04 6.85 11.60
N ILE A 183 21.57 7.35 12.72
CA ILE A 183 20.80 7.73 13.90
C ILE A 183 21.03 9.23 14.12
N ALA A 184 19.96 10.02 14.06
CA ALA A 184 20.06 11.48 14.06
C ALA A 184 20.54 12.07 15.41
N ALA A 185 20.26 11.39 16.54
CA ALA A 185 20.66 11.82 17.86
C ALA A 185 20.81 10.61 18.82
N PRO A 186 21.64 10.69 19.88
CA PRO A 186 21.70 9.65 20.90
C PRO A 186 20.32 9.34 21.49
N GLY A 187 19.93 8.07 21.47
CA GLY A 187 18.60 7.61 21.93
C GLY A 187 17.49 7.67 20.87
N ALA A 188 17.75 8.21 19.68
CA ALA A 188 16.86 8.08 18.54
C ALA A 188 16.98 6.69 17.88
N VAL A 189 16.07 6.40 16.96
CA VAL A 189 16.07 5.16 16.17
C VAL A 189 16.67 5.40 14.78
N PRO A 190 17.13 4.35 14.08
CA PRO A 190 17.66 4.50 12.73
C PRO A 190 16.64 5.10 11.76
N ASN A 191 17.09 5.81 10.73
CA ASN A 191 16.23 6.37 9.70
C ASN A 191 15.30 5.34 9.05
N LEU A 192 15.79 4.12 8.81
CA LEU A 192 14.97 3.04 8.28
C LEU A 192 13.77 2.72 9.17
N TRP A 193 13.91 2.84 10.49
CA TRP A 193 12.81 2.61 11.44
C TRP A 193 11.83 3.77 11.43
N LEU A 194 12.33 5.01 11.34
CA LEU A 194 11.49 6.19 11.19
C LEU A 194 10.60 6.08 9.96
N TYR A 195 11.21 5.71 8.82
CA TYR A 195 10.49 5.46 7.58
C TYR A 195 9.51 4.29 7.71
N ALA A 196 9.98 3.10 8.12
CA ALA A 196 9.18 1.88 8.18
C ALA A 196 7.97 1.96 9.11
N PHE A 197 8.12 2.66 10.25
CA PHE A 197 7.08 2.77 11.26
C PHE A 197 6.37 4.13 11.25
N ASN A 198 6.62 4.95 10.22
CA ASN A 198 6.03 6.29 10.06
C ASN A 198 6.17 7.12 11.35
N LEU A 199 7.40 7.17 11.89
CA LEU A 199 7.72 7.92 13.10
C LEU A 199 8.24 9.31 12.71
N ALA A 200 7.83 10.31 13.47
CA ALA A 200 8.32 11.67 13.31
C ALA A 200 9.75 11.80 13.86
N ILE A 201 10.57 12.64 13.22
CA ILE A 201 11.87 13.02 13.77
C ILE A 201 11.67 13.86 15.04
N GLY A 202 12.47 13.57 16.06
CA GLY A 202 12.47 14.33 17.32
C GLY A 202 11.37 13.91 18.31
N GLU A 203 10.40 13.11 17.86
CA GLU A 203 9.36 12.55 18.74
C GLU A 203 9.82 11.24 19.38
N PRO A 204 9.30 10.88 20.57
CA PRO A 204 9.57 9.59 21.20
C PRO A 204 9.19 8.43 20.27
N ALA A 205 10.16 7.59 19.91
CA ALA A 205 9.91 6.45 19.02
C ALA A 205 9.17 5.30 19.71
N ALA A 206 9.36 5.13 21.02
CA ALA A 206 8.90 3.97 21.79
C ALA A 206 7.43 3.58 21.57
N PRO A 207 6.46 4.52 21.46
CA PRO A 207 5.07 4.17 21.21
C PRO A 207 4.84 3.42 19.89
N GLY A 208 5.62 3.71 18.85
CA GLY A 208 5.47 3.15 17.51
C GLY A 208 6.43 2.01 17.17
N LEU A 209 7.31 1.62 18.11
CA LEU A 209 8.21 0.47 17.93
C LEU A 209 7.48 -0.87 18.08
N PRO A 210 8.04 -1.95 17.50
CA PRO A 210 7.49 -3.30 17.65
C PRO A 210 7.34 -3.71 19.11
N ARG A 211 6.26 -4.46 19.40
CA ARG A 211 5.94 -4.96 20.73
C ARG A 211 5.70 -6.46 20.70
N LEU A 212 6.11 -7.12 21.76
CA LEU A 212 5.77 -8.51 22.02
C LEU A 212 4.87 -8.55 23.25
N CYS A 213 3.68 -9.10 23.08
CA CYS A 213 2.70 -9.32 24.14
C CYS A 213 2.29 -10.79 24.19
N LEU A 214 1.44 -11.14 25.15
CA LEU A 214 0.79 -12.46 25.19
C LEU A 214 -0.70 -12.31 24.94
N GLN A 215 -1.25 -13.16 24.08
CA GLN A 215 -2.68 -13.34 23.87
C GLN A 215 -3.00 -14.81 24.16
N ASP A 216 -3.85 -15.06 25.15
CA ASP A 216 -4.20 -16.42 25.61
C ASP A 216 -2.96 -17.30 25.92
N GLY A 217 -1.93 -16.67 26.51
CA GLY A 217 -0.66 -17.32 26.85
C GLY A 217 0.28 -17.55 25.66
N ARG A 218 -0.10 -17.12 24.44
CA ARG A 218 0.70 -17.26 23.22
C ARG A 218 1.36 -15.93 22.83
N PRO A 219 2.58 -15.95 22.27
CA PRO A 219 3.25 -14.74 21.83
C PRO A 219 2.51 -14.04 20.68
N LEU A 220 2.24 -12.75 20.87
CA LEU A 220 1.65 -11.85 19.87
C LEU A 220 2.68 -10.77 19.54
N TYR A 221 3.17 -10.76 18.31
CA TYR A 221 4.11 -9.75 17.83
C TYR A 221 3.37 -8.68 17.05
N GLN A 222 3.49 -7.43 17.47
CA GLN A 222 2.81 -6.28 16.88
C GLN A 222 3.82 -5.27 16.37
N PHE A 223 3.62 -4.72 15.17
CA PHE A 223 4.42 -3.62 14.65
C PHE A 223 3.62 -2.75 13.68
N ARG A 224 4.03 -1.49 13.50
CA ARG A 224 3.44 -0.63 12.46
C ARG A 224 3.80 -1.16 11.08
N PHE A 225 2.82 -1.23 10.20
CA PHE A 225 2.95 -1.82 8.88
C PHE A 225 2.14 -1.02 7.88
N ASP A 226 2.80 -0.54 6.83
CA ASP A 226 2.19 0.14 5.69
C ASP A 226 2.48 -0.68 4.42
N PRO A 227 1.50 -1.47 3.92
CA PRO A 227 1.68 -2.27 2.71
C PRO A 227 1.82 -1.43 1.43
N GLY A 228 1.57 -0.11 1.51
CA GLY A 228 1.78 0.81 0.40
C GLY A 228 3.26 1.17 0.18
N LYS A 229 4.18 0.79 1.07
CA LYS A 229 5.62 1.02 0.88
C LYS A 229 6.18 0.04 -0.15
N ARG A 230 6.79 0.58 -1.21
CA ARG A 230 7.20 -0.17 -2.41
C ARG A 230 8.61 -0.72 -2.34
N ASP A 231 9.46 -0.11 -1.52
CA ASP A 231 10.88 -0.44 -1.41
C ASP A 231 11.22 -1.04 -0.04
N LEU A 232 10.26 -1.61 0.68
CA LEU A 232 10.46 -2.12 2.02
C LEU A 232 9.89 -3.53 2.20
N ARG A 233 10.73 -4.45 2.67
CA ARG A 233 10.33 -5.79 3.11
C ARG A 233 10.41 -5.91 4.62
N TYR A 234 9.33 -6.41 5.21
CA TYR A 234 9.21 -6.72 6.63
C TYR A 234 9.29 -8.24 6.77
N LEU A 235 10.31 -8.74 7.48
CA LEU A 235 10.47 -10.15 7.77
C LEU A 235 10.47 -10.35 9.29
N VAL A 236 9.48 -11.07 9.79
CA VAL A 236 9.38 -11.48 11.19
C VAL A 236 9.79 -12.93 11.32
N GLU A 237 10.80 -13.16 12.14
CA GLU A 237 11.35 -14.49 12.39
C GLU A 237 11.31 -14.80 13.88
N SER A 238 11.25 -16.09 14.20
CA SER A 238 11.35 -16.58 15.57
C SER A 238 12.43 -17.66 15.70
N SER A 239 12.98 -17.79 16.90
CA SER A 239 13.95 -18.84 17.21
C SER A 239 13.90 -19.27 18.67
N ALA A 240 14.36 -20.50 18.93
CA ALA A 240 14.62 -21.00 20.27
C ALA A 240 15.94 -20.45 20.87
N SER A 241 16.85 -19.91 20.04
CA SER A 241 18.15 -19.38 20.46
C SER A 241 18.59 -18.15 19.66
N LEU A 242 19.20 -17.17 20.33
CA LEU A 242 19.79 -15.98 19.72
C LEU A 242 20.97 -16.28 18.78
N THR A 243 21.68 -17.38 19.00
CA THR A 243 22.91 -17.73 18.24
C THR A 243 22.68 -18.71 17.11
N SER A 244 21.49 -19.31 17.06
CA SER A 244 21.12 -20.28 16.03
C SER A 244 20.58 -19.61 14.76
N ALA A 245 20.42 -20.40 13.69
CA ALA A 245 19.73 -19.93 12.49
C ALA A 245 18.28 -19.56 12.80
N TRP A 246 17.82 -18.45 12.21
CA TRP A 246 16.46 -17.95 12.34
C TRP A 246 15.58 -18.52 11.23
N SER A 247 15.41 -19.84 11.20
CA SER A 247 14.74 -20.52 10.07
C SER A 247 13.22 -20.44 10.10
N ARG A 248 12.61 -20.03 11.22
CA ARG A 248 11.16 -19.97 11.37
C ARG A 248 10.64 -18.57 11.06
N VAL A 249 10.10 -18.40 9.85
CA VAL A 249 9.43 -17.19 9.42
C VAL A 249 7.99 -17.19 9.92
N LEU A 250 7.60 -16.11 10.60
CA LEU A 250 6.21 -15.85 11.02
C LEU A 250 5.48 -14.95 10.03
N PHE A 251 6.23 -14.05 9.39
CA PHE A 251 5.69 -13.16 8.37
C PHE A 251 6.79 -12.69 7.43
N ASP A 252 6.47 -12.62 6.15
CA ASP A 252 7.29 -12.05 5.10
C ASP A 252 6.41 -11.24 4.13
N SER A 253 6.50 -9.91 4.19
CA SER A 253 5.68 -9.03 3.34
C SER A 253 5.95 -9.19 1.84
N GLY A 254 7.03 -9.86 1.44
CA GLY A 254 7.36 -10.10 0.03
C GLY A 254 6.67 -11.34 -0.58
N CYS A 255 6.08 -12.22 0.23
CA CYS A 255 5.39 -13.41 -0.28
C CYS A 255 4.09 -13.76 0.45
N ASP A 256 3.88 -13.24 1.66
CA ASP A 256 2.66 -13.49 2.40
C ASP A 256 1.49 -12.68 1.84
N SER A 257 0.30 -13.27 1.92
CA SER A 257 -0.89 -12.70 1.33
C SER A 257 -1.84 -12.10 2.35
N PRO A 258 -2.57 -11.01 2.01
CA PRO A 258 -3.57 -10.36 2.87
C PRO A 258 -4.56 -11.28 3.58
N LEU A 259 -4.86 -12.46 3.03
CA LEU A 259 -5.72 -13.45 3.69
C LEU A 259 -5.30 -13.79 5.13
N ASN A 260 -4.00 -13.76 5.40
CA ASN A 260 -3.45 -14.10 6.71
C ASN A 260 -3.14 -12.85 7.56
N TRP A 261 -3.38 -11.65 7.02
CA TRP A 261 -2.99 -10.42 7.69
C TRP A 261 -4.05 -10.02 8.71
N GLN A 262 -3.65 -9.96 9.97
CA GLN A 262 -4.41 -9.27 11.00
C GLN A 262 -3.88 -7.84 11.03
N TRP A 263 -4.45 -6.96 10.21
CA TRP A 263 -4.02 -5.56 10.06
C TRP A 263 -5.20 -4.62 10.32
N ASP A 264 -4.99 -3.60 11.17
CA ASP A 264 -6.04 -2.66 11.59
C ASP A 264 -6.03 -1.33 10.82
N GLY A 265 -5.24 -1.24 9.75
CA GLY A 265 -4.98 0.02 9.04
C GLY A 265 -3.67 0.70 9.44
N THR A 266 -3.07 0.32 10.57
CA THR A 266 -1.82 0.90 11.08
C THR A 266 -0.80 -0.15 11.50
N SER A 267 -1.25 -1.19 12.21
CA SER A 267 -0.41 -2.22 12.80
C SER A 267 -0.79 -3.60 12.30
N LEU A 268 0.24 -4.41 12.04
CA LEU A 268 0.10 -5.85 11.80
C LEU A 268 0.27 -6.59 13.13
N TYR A 269 -0.58 -7.58 13.34
CA TYR A 269 -0.61 -8.45 14.51
C TYR A 269 -0.29 -9.88 14.08
N LEU A 270 0.73 -10.48 14.68
CA LEU A 270 1.18 -11.83 14.36
C LEU A 270 1.11 -12.70 15.60
N LEU A 271 0.07 -13.51 15.68
CA LEU A 271 -0.07 -14.50 16.74
C LEU A 271 0.76 -15.74 16.39
N ASP A 272 1.72 -16.07 17.24
CA ASP A 272 2.51 -17.29 17.11
C ASP A 272 1.71 -18.49 17.64
N THR A 273 0.98 -19.15 16.75
CA THR A 273 0.16 -20.33 17.09
C THR A 273 0.98 -21.61 17.30
N ALA A 274 2.26 -21.63 16.92
CA ALA A 274 3.16 -22.76 17.15
C ALA A 274 4.08 -22.58 18.36
N SER A 275 3.84 -21.53 19.17
CA SER A 275 4.42 -21.36 20.50
C SER A 275 3.32 -21.15 21.54
N GLY A 276 3.60 -21.44 22.80
CA GLY A 276 2.68 -21.18 23.93
C GLY A 276 2.47 -22.39 24.84
N PRO A 277 1.39 -22.41 25.64
CA PRO A 277 1.15 -23.47 26.62
C PRO A 277 1.04 -24.83 25.94
N GLY A 278 1.90 -25.78 26.32
CA GLY A 278 1.91 -27.15 25.78
C GLY A 278 2.68 -27.34 24.47
N VAL A 279 3.33 -26.30 23.95
CA VAL A 279 4.25 -26.38 22.79
C VAL A 279 5.62 -25.84 23.23
N GLU A 280 6.71 -26.32 22.64
CA GLU A 280 8.04 -25.75 22.92
C GLU A 280 8.03 -24.26 22.55
N PRO A 281 8.30 -23.34 23.50
CA PRO A 281 8.16 -21.91 23.23
C PRO A 281 9.30 -21.45 22.32
N ALA A 282 8.97 -20.81 21.18
CA ALA A 282 9.92 -19.87 20.60
C ALA A 282 10.18 -18.76 21.62
N ARG A 283 11.46 -18.43 21.82
CA ARG A 283 11.88 -17.53 22.91
C ARG A 283 12.29 -16.17 22.42
N PHE A 284 12.72 -16.10 21.16
CA PHE A 284 13.25 -14.90 20.56
C PHE A 284 12.49 -14.58 19.29
N TYR A 285 12.18 -13.31 19.12
CA TYR A 285 11.48 -12.75 17.97
C TYR A 285 12.31 -11.59 17.45
N ARG A 286 12.39 -11.44 16.13
CA ARG A 286 12.99 -10.27 15.51
C ARG A 286 12.17 -9.83 14.31
N LEU A 287 12.12 -8.52 14.11
CA LEU A 287 11.70 -7.90 12.87
C LEU A 287 12.93 -7.40 12.14
N ARG A 288 13.09 -7.87 10.90
CA ARG A 288 14.12 -7.42 9.98
C ARG A 288 13.46 -6.56 8.91
N LEU A 289 14.01 -5.37 8.71
CA LEU A 289 13.62 -4.43 7.68
C LEU A 289 14.68 -4.46 6.59
N GLU A 290 14.27 -4.67 5.35
CA GLU A 290 15.15 -4.66 4.19
C GLU A 290 14.66 -3.62 3.20
N LEU A 291 15.53 -2.69 2.80
CA LEU A 291 15.27 -1.90 1.61
C LEU A 291 15.42 -2.80 0.39
N THR A 292 14.44 -2.74 -0.49
CA THR A 292 14.37 -3.48 -1.75
C THR A 292 14.35 -2.50 -2.91
N ALA A 293 14.63 -2.96 -4.13
CA ALA A 293 14.38 -2.11 -5.29
C ALA A 293 12.87 -1.88 -5.42
N PRO A 294 12.42 -0.65 -5.72
CA PRO A 294 11.00 -0.35 -5.95
C PRO A 294 10.43 -1.02 -7.21
#